data_AF-A0A1Z8WLB7-F1
#
_entry.id   AF-A0A1Z8WLB7-F1
#
_cell.length_a   1.000
_cell.length_b   1.000
_cell.length_c   1.000
_cell.angle_alpha   90.00
_cell.angle_beta   90.00
_cell.angle_gamma   90.00
#
_symmetry.space_group_name_H-M   'P 1'
#
loop_
_entity.id
_entity.type
_entity.pdbx_description
1 polymer ?
#
loop_
_entity_poly.entity_id
_entity_poly.type
_entity_poly.pdbx_seq_one_letter_code
_entity_poly.pdbx_strand_id
1 'polypeptide(L)' 'MYNIKGGGEWYDASYHGLLVHRNYEQKNTKVKVLKVKFQNLGENGAEAHFKWEPKSGCFIPHVMDKIKEEPMPWE' A
#
# COMPACT_ATOMS: atom_id res chain seq x y z
N MET A 1 -4.67 12.25 8.59
CA MET A 1 -5.96 12.75 9.11
C MET A 1 -7.00 12.53 8.01
N TYR A 2 -8.19 12.05 8.37
CA TYR A 2 -9.15 11.36 7.51
C TYR A 2 -9.57 12.14 6.26
N ASN A 3 -9.09 11.71 5.09
CA ASN A 3 -9.44 12.30 3.79
C ASN A 3 -10.57 11.52 3.09
N ILE A 4 -11.32 10.70 3.84
CA ILE A 4 -12.38 9.85 3.30
C ILE A 4 -13.70 10.62 3.42
N LYS A 5 -14.32 10.91 2.28
CA LYS A 5 -15.63 11.54 2.23
C LYS A 5 -16.67 10.54 2.77
N GLY A 6 -17.49 10.96 3.74
CA GLY A 6 -18.48 10.09 4.40
C GLY A 6 -18.20 9.77 5.88
N GLY A 7 -17.13 10.31 6.47
CA GLY A 7 -16.90 10.22 7.92
C GLY A 7 -16.50 8.83 8.41
N GLY A 8 -16.77 8.56 9.69
CA GLY A 8 -16.38 7.33 10.39
C GLY A 8 -17.15 6.08 9.96
N GLU A 9 -18.28 6.23 9.27
CA GLU A 9 -19.16 5.11 8.89
C GLU A 9 -18.49 4.13 7.93
N TRP A 10 -17.58 4.61 7.09
CA TRP A 10 -16.77 3.75 6.22
C TRP A 10 -15.90 2.77 7.03
N TYR A 11 -15.42 3.21 8.20
CA TYR A 11 -14.65 2.37 9.11
C TYR A 11 -15.50 1.36 9.85
N ASP A 12 -16.81 1.52 9.94
CA ASP A 12 -17.67 0.55 10.62
C ASP A 12 -18.25 -0.46 9.62
N ALA A 13 -18.72 0.02 8.47
CA ALA A 13 -19.35 -0.82 7.44
C ALA A 13 -18.35 -1.68 6.63
N SER A 14 -17.10 -1.23 6.43
CA SER A 14 -16.15 -1.91 5.54
C SER A 14 -15.35 -2.98 6.26
N TYR A 15 -15.30 -4.20 5.70
CA TYR A 15 -14.47 -5.29 6.20
C TYR A 15 -12.98 -5.09 5.88
N HIS A 16 -12.69 -4.51 4.71
CA HIS A 16 -11.34 -4.23 4.23
C HIS A 16 -11.32 -2.81 3.64
N GLY A 17 -10.24 -2.08 3.90
CA GLY A 17 -10.03 -0.73 3.44
C GLY A 17 -8.65 -0.57 2.84
N LEU A 18 -8.58 -0.22 1.56
CA LEU A 18 -7.33 -0.01 0.83
C LEU A 18 -7.26 1.44 0.35
N LEU A 19 -6.12 2.08 0.58
CA LEU A 19 -5.77 3.39 0.03
C LEU A 19 -4.85 3.19 -1.16
N VAL A 20 -5.30 3.59 -2.33
CA VAL A 20 -4.47 3.59 -3.54
C VAL A 20 -4.03 5.02 -3.83
N HIS A 21 -2.73 5.26 -3.79
CA HIS A 21 -2.13 6.52 -4.20
C HIS A 21 -1.27 6.29 -5.45
N ARG A 22 -1.56 7.01 -6.52
CA ARG A 22 -0.81 6.96 -7.77
C ARG A 22 -0.03 8.27 -7.94
N ASN A 23 1.29 8.15 -7.99
CA ASN A 23 2.17 9.24 -8.35
C ASN A 23 2.32 9.26 -9.88
N TYR A 24 1.87 10.34 -10.52
CA TYR A 24 1.92 10.49 -11.98
C TYR A 24 3.31 10.83 -12.51
N GLU A 25 4.13 11.53 -11.73
CA GLU A 25 5.49 11.90 -12.12
C GLU A 25 6.42 10.68 -12.11
N GLN A 26 6.37 9.91 -11.02
CA GLN A 26 7.22 8.72 -10.84
C GLN A 26 6.59 7.44 -11.42
N LYS A 27 5.35 7.51 -11.95
CA LYS A 27 4.57 6.37 -12.48
C LYS A 27 4.51 5.17 -11.52
N ASN A 28 4.51 5.45 -10.22
CA ASN A 28 4.43 4.45 -9.16
C ASN A 28 3.08 4.52 -8.47
N THR A 29 2.58 3.36 -8.07
CA THR A 29 1.32 3.19 -7.35
C THR A 29 1.61 2.54 -6.01
N LYS A 30 1.27 3.25 -4.94
CA LYS A 30 1.36 2.76 -3.57
C LYS A 30 -0.04 2.35 -3.12
N VAL A 31 -0.17 1.12 -2.66
CA VAL A 31 -1.39 0.60 -2.03
C VAL A 31 -1.09 0.42 -0.55
N LYS A 32 -1.83 1.11 0.30
CA LYS A 32 -1.72 1.00 1.75
C LYS A 32 -2.98 0.38 2.32
N VAL A 33 -2.82 -0.60 3.19
CA VAL A 33 -3.92 -1.20 3.92
C VAL A 33 -4.29 -0.30 5.09
N LEU A 34 -5.53 0.23 5.11
CA LEU A 34 -6.04 1.10 6.16
C LEU A 34 -6.86 0.36 7.22
N LYS A 35 -7.56 -0.70 6.80
CA LYS A 35 -8.36 -1.54 7.69
C LYS A 35 -8.38 -2.97 7.17
N VAL A 36 -8.18 -3.91 8.08
CA VAL A 36 -8.49 -5.33 7.89
C VAL A 36 -9.27 -5.77 9.13
N LYS A 37 -10.48 -6.31 8.95
CA LYS A 37 -11.29 -6.82 10.07
C LYS A 37 -10.69 -8.09 10.69
N PHE A 38 -10.12 -8.94 9.85
CA PHE A 38 -9.58 -10.24 10.22
C PHE A 38 -8.05 -10.20 10.23
N GLN A 39 -7.46 -10.04 11.42
CA GLN A 39 -6.00 -9.94 11.57
C GLN A 39 -5.24 -11.19 11.08
N ASN A 40 -5.91 -12.35 11.02
CA ASN A 40 -5.36 -13.58 10.45
C ASN A 40 -5.28 -13.58 8.92
N LEU A 41 -6.02 -12.71 8.21
CA LEU A 41 -6.00 -12.59 6.75
C LEU A 41 -5.07 -11.47 6.25
N GLY A 42 -4.59 -10.58 7.12
CA GLY A 42 -3.68 -9.52 6.73
C GLY A 42 -3.28 -8.56 7.84
N GLU A 43 -2.21 -7.81 7.59
CA GLU A 43 -1.66 -6.83 8.52
C GLU A 43 -2.21 -5.43 8.22
N ASN A 44 -2.70 -4.75 9.27
CA ASN A 44 -3.13 -3.37 9.13
C ASN A 44 -1.92 -2.44 9.02
N GLY A 45 -1.93 -1.53 8.05
CA GLY A 45 -0.81 -0.62 7.79
C GLY A 45 0.24 -1.15 6.82
N ALA A 46 0.11 -2.39 6.32
CA ALA A 46 0.99 -2.92 5.29
C ALA A 46 0.94 -2.07 4.00
N GLU A 47 2.09 -1.95 3.33
CA GLU A 47 2.24 -1.14 2.13
C GLU A 47 2.76 -2.02 0.99
N ALA A 48 2.09 -1.96 -0.16
CA ALA A 48 2.49 -2.62 -1.39
C ALA A 48 2.80 -1.57 -2.45
N HIS A 49 3.94 -1.73 -3.12
CA HIS A 49 4.40 -0.81 -4.15
C HIS A 49 4.30 -1.49 -5.52
N PHE A 50 3.74 -0.76 -6.48
CA PHE A 50 3.55 -1.23 -7.84
C PHE A 50 4.11 -0.19 -8.80
N LYS A 51 4.69 -0.66 -9.90
CA LYS A 51 5.09 0.19 -11.01
C LYS A 51 4.03 0.11 -12.11
N TRP A 52 3.60 1.26 -12.60
CA TRP A 52 2.67 1.32 -13.72
C TRP A 52 3.43 1.16 -15.04
N GLU A 53 3.12 0.11 -15.80
CA GLU A 53 3.64 -0.05 -17.16
C GLU A 53 2.62 0.49 -18.19
N PRO A 54 2.89 1.63 -18.85
CA PRO A 54 1.93 2.25 -19.77
C PRO A 54 1.72 1.47 -21.08
N LYS A 55 2.60 0.52 -21.41
CA LYS A 55 2.46 -0.33 -22.61
C LYS A 55 1.36 -1.38 -22.45
N SER A 56 1.23 -1.94 -21.25
CA SER A 56 0.35 -3.06 -20.98
C SER A 56 -0.86 -2.66 -20.12
N GLY A 57 -0.82 -1.48 -19.49
CA GLY A 57 -1.84 -1.05 -18.53
C GLY A 57 -1.86 -1.90 -17.25
N CYS A 58 -0.83 -2.73 -17.04
CA CYS A 58 -0.70 -3.61 -15.90
C CYS A 58 0.13 -2.95 -14.78
N PHE A 59 -0.21 -3.30 -13.54
CA PHE A 59 0.59 -2.98 -12.37
C PHE A 59 1.55 -4.13 -12.11
N ILE A 60 2.84 -3.91 -12.36
CA ILE A 60 3.86 -4.90 -12.06
C ILE A 60 4.24 -4.71 -10.58
N PRO A 61 4.23 -5.78 -9.76
CA PRO A 61 4.67 -5.69 -8.38
C PRO A 61 6.11 -5.18 -8.37
N HIS A 62 6.30 -3.98 -7.82
CA HIS A 62 7.64 -3.50 -7.56
C HIS A 62 8.01 -4.05 -6.21
N VAL A 63 8.58 -5.26 -6.21
CA VAL A 63 9.29 -5.79 -5.06
C VAL A 63 10.43 -4.80 -4.85
N MET A 64 10.25 -3.84 -3.95
CA MET A 64 11.39 -3.23 -3.31
C MET A 64 11.98 -4.40 -2.55
N ASP A 65 13.04 -4.99 -3.11
CA ASP A 65 13.91 -5.87 -2.34
C ASP A 65 14.10 -5.14 -1.03
N LYS A 66 13.62 -5.73 0.07
CA LYS A 66 13.99 -5.27 1.41
C LYS A 66 15.49 -5.14 1.30
N ILE A 67 15.98 -3.89 1.34
CA ILE A 67 17.40 -3.58 1.37
C ILE A 67 17.93 -4.59 2.37
N LYS A 68 18.78 -5.49 1.87
CA LYS A 68 19.45 -6.49 2.70
C LYS A 68 19.82 -5.75 3.97
N GLU A 69 19.45 -6.30 5.12
CA GLU A 69 20.07 -5.95 6.39
C GLU A 69 21.56 -6.29 6.24
N GLU A 70 22.29 -5.50 5.46
CA GLU A 70 23.73 -5.43 5.55
C GLU A 70 23.95 -4.68 6.86
N PRO A 71 24.48 -5.34 7.91
CA PRO A 71 24.86 -4.64 9.11
C PRO A 71 25.74 -3.49 8.70
N MET A 72 25.44 -2.30 9.22
CA MET A 72 26.25 -1.12 8.93
C MET A 72 27.71 -1.47 9.25
N PRO A 73 28.70 -0.96 8.50
CA PRO A 73 30.11 -1.41 8.58
C PRO A 73 30.82 -1.14 9.92
N TRP A 74 30.07 -0.79 10.97
CA TRP A 74 30.54 -0.61 12.34
C TRP A 74 29.72 -1.40 13.39
N GLU A 75 28.87 -2.34 12.99
CA GLU A 75 28.38 -3.43 13.86
C GLU A 75 29.24 -4.69 13.75
#